data_AF-A0AAV4GP58-F1
#
_entry.id   AF-A0AAV4GP58-F1
#
_cell.length_a   1.000
_cell.length_b   1.000
_cell.length_c   1.000
_cell.angle_alpha   90.00
_cell.angle_beta   90.00
_cell.angle_gamma   90.00
#
_symmetry.space_group_name_H-M   'P 1'
#
loop_
_entity.id
_entity.type
_entity.pdbx_description
1 polymer ?
#
loop_
_entity_poly.entity_id
_entity_poly.type
_entity_poly.pdbx_seq_one_letter_code
_entity_poly.pdbx_strand_id
1 'polypeptide(L)'
;MSDANTTIIVKLTLSVVVKVHIHVVVVATAAAAAVVVVVVVVVVVVVVVVIVVVVVVVVVVVVVQCNSTVIVHVLLTYVVVIVVVVVVVVVVVVVVVEVAVVVVEVAVIVEVAVVVVVLVAAVVVTVVEVVVHLK
;
A
#
# COMPACT_ATOMS: atom_id res chain seq x y z
N MET A 1 52.30 -6.65 -7.10
CA MET A 1 51.17 -7.23 -7.87
C MET A 1 50.10 -7.90 -6.98
N SER A 2 50.39 -8.26 -5.72
CA SER A 2 49.39 -8.88 -4.82
C SER A 2 48.35 -7.88 -4.27
N ASP A 3 48.74 -6.62 -4.01
CA ASP A 3 47.88 -5.66 -3.29
C ASP A 3 46.81 -4.98 -4.17
N ALA A 4 47.01 -4.94 -5.50
CA ALA A 4 46.04 -4.39 -6.43
C ALA A 4 44.85 -5.35 -6.65
N ASN A 5 45.14 -6.66 -6.75
CA ASN A 5 44.12 -7.69 -6.98
C ASN A 5 43.19 -7.85 -5.78
N THR A 6 43.73 -7.76 -4.56
CA THR A 6 42.91 -7.79 -3.34
C THR A 6 41.99 -6.58 -3.23
N THR A 7 42.46 -5.39 -3.63
CA THR A 7 41.66 -4.15 -3.60
C THR A 7 40.48 -4.19 -4.59
N ILE A 8 40.70 -4.70 -5.81
CA ILE A 8 39.64 -4.84 -6.82
C ILE A 8 38.57 -5.84 -6.33
N ILE A 9 39.00 -7.00 -5.80
CA ILE A 9 38.08 -8.02 -5.31
C ILE A 9 37.20 -7.47 -4.18
N VAL A 10 37.79 -6.78 -3.19
CA VAL A 10 37.04 -6.22 -2.04
C VAL A 10 36.01 -5.18 -2.46
N LYS A 11 36.34 -4.30 -3.41
CA LYS A 11 35.38 -3.31 -3.91
C LYS A 11 34.24 -3.94 -4.69
N LEU A 12 34.54 -4.99 -5.48
CA LEU A 12 33.54 -5.71 -6.25
C LEU A 12 32.56 -6.45 -5.33
N THR A 13 33.05 -7.11 -4.28
CA THR A 13 32.17 -7.71 -3.26
C THR A 13 31.34 -6.65 -2.54
N LEU A 14 31.93 -5.51 -2.16
CA LEU A 14 31.21 -4.45 -1.45
C LEU A 14 30.10 -3.82 -2.33
N SER A 15 30.38 -3.57 -3.61
CA SER A 15 29.39 -3.04 -4.55
C SER A 15 28.21 -4.00 -4.77
N VAL A 16 28.47 -5.30 -4.85
CA VAL A 16 27.42 -6.32 -5.01
C VAL A 16 26.59 -6.41 -3.74
N VAL A 17 27.22 -6.43 -2.56
CA VAL A 17 26.52 -6.48 -1.26
C VAL A 17 25.62 -5.26 -1.08
N VAL A 18 26.11 -4.04 -1.37
CA VAL A 18 25.31 -2.81 -1.26
C VAL A 18 24.12 -2.84 -2.23
N LYS A 19 24.32 -3.28 -3.47
CA LYS A 19 23.22 -3.40 -4.45
C LYS A 19 22.14 -4.39 -4.01
N VAL A 20 22.56 -5.55 -3.49
CA VAL A 20 21.63 -6.57 -2.98
C VAL A 20 20.89 -6.06 -1.75
N HIS A 21 21.57 -5.40 -0.82
CA HIS A 21 20.95 -4.88 0.40
C HIS A 21 19.90 -3.81 0.08
N ILE A 22 20.21 -2.88 -0.83
CA ILE A 22 19.26 -1.85 -1.27
C ILE A 22 18.02 -2.50 -1.93
N HIS A 23 18.22 -3.50 -2.79
CA HIS A 23 17.09 -4.16 -3.44
C HIS A 23 16.19 -4.90 -2.45
N VAL A 24 16.78 -5.58 -1.46
CA VAL A 24 16.02 -6.28 -0.41
C VAL A 24 15.26 -5.30 0.48
N VAL A 25 15.86 -4.17 0.87
CA VAL A 25 15.20 -3.15 1.70
C VAL A 25 14.02 -2.51 0.96
N VAL A 26 14.20 -2.21 -0.32
CA VAL A 26 13.16 -1.64 -1.19
C VAL A 26 11.99 -2.61 -1.31
N VAL A 27 12.25 -3.87 -1.71
CA VAL A 27 11.22 -4.93 -1.81
C VAL A 27 10.53 -5.18 -0.47
N ALA A 28 11.26 -5.18 0.65
CA ALA A 28 10.68 -5.35 1.98
C ALA A 28 9.77 -4.16 2.37
N THR A 29 10.14 -2.94 1.99
CA THR A 29 9.36 -1.73 2.26
C THR A 29 8.07 -1.71 1.44
N ALA A 30 8.11 -2.09 0.16
CA ALA A 30 6.91 -2.24 -0.66
C ALA A 30 5.98 -3.35 -0.16
N ALA A 31 6.54 -4.50 0.25
CA ALA A 31 5.75 -5.59 0.82
C ALA A 31 5.04 -5.15 2.12
N ALA A 32 5.74 -4.43 3.00
CA ALA A 32 5.15 -3.89 4.22
C ALA A 32 4.01 -2.90 3.94
N ALA A 33 4.19 -2.01 2.97
CA ALA A 33 3.16 -1.05 2.58
C ALA A 33 1.89 -1.75 2.03
N ALA A 34 2.06 -2.76 1.17
CA ALA A 34 0.95 -3.55 0.64
C ALA A 34 0.16 -4.26 1.74
N VAL A 35 0.85 -4.84 2.74
CA VAL A 35 0.20 -5.49 3.88
C VAL A 35 -0.61 -4.48 4.70
N VAL A 36 -0.07 -3.29 4.97
CA VAL A 36 -0.79 -2.24 5.71
C VAL A 36 -2.06 -1.82 4.96
N VAL A 37 -1.97 -1.61 3.65
CA VAL A 37 -3.14 -1.28 2.82
C VAL A 37 -4.21 -2.36 2.90
N VAL A 38 -3.83 -3.64 2.74
CA VAL A 38 -4.77 -4.76 2.82
C VAL A 38 -5.43 -4.82 4.19
N VAL A 39 -4.66 -4.66 5.28
CA VAL A 39 -5.20 -4.65 6.64
C VAL A 39 -6.19 -3.50 6.83
N VAL A 40 -5.87 -2.29 6.37
CA VAL A 40 -6.77 -1.13 6.47
C VAL A 40 -8.05 -1.38 5.70
N VAL A 41 -7.98 -1.88 4.47
CA VAL A 41 -9.16 -2.22 3.67
C VAL A 41 -10.02 -3.26 4.38
N VAL A 42 -9.42 -4.34 4.90
CA VAL A 42 -10.14 -5.37 5.64
C VAL A 42 -10.83 -4.81 6.88
N VAL A 43 -10.14 -3.97 7.67
CA VAL A 43 -10.70 -3.33 8.86
C VAL A 43 -11.88 -2.43 8.49
N VAL A 44 -11.76 -1.62 7.44
CA VAL A 44 -12.84 -0.77 6.95
C VAL A 44 -14.04 -1.62 6.54
N VAL A 45 -13.83 -2.69 5.76
CA VAL A 45 -14.90 -3.60 5.36
C VAL A 45 -15.59 -4.25 6.56
N VAL A 46 -14.84 -4.70 7.57
CA VAL A 46 -15.42 -5.30 8.79
C VAL A 46 -16.25 -4.28 9.57
N VAL A 47 -15.74 -3.06 9.77
CA VAL A 47 -16.46 -1.99 10.46
C VAL A 47 -17.78 -1.68 9.75
N VAL A 48 -17.74 -1.58 8.43
CA VAL A 48 -18.92 -1.36 7.59
C VAL A 48 -19.95 -2.47 7.77
N VAL A 49 -19.53 -3.74 7.71
CA VAL A 49 -20.43 -4.89 7.87
C VAL A 49 -21.09 -4.86 9.25
N VAL A 50 -20.32 -4.60 10.31
CA VAL A 50 -20.86 -4.49 11.68
C VAL A 50 -21.90 -3.38 11.77
N ILE A 51 -21.62 -2.19 11.20
CA ILE A 51 -22.58 -1.07 11.20
C ILE A 51 -23.88 -1.45 10.49
N VAL A 52 -23.79 -2.08 9.32
CA VAL A 52 -24.99 -2.51 8.56
C VAL A 52 -25.81 -3.51 9.38
N VAL A 53 -25.18 -4.48 10.03
CA VAL A 53 -25.88 -5.46 10.86
C VAL A 53 -26.60 -4.78 12.03
N VAL A 54 -25.94 -3.85 12.73
CA VAL A 54 -26.59 -3.12 13.84
C VAL A 54 -27.80 -2.34 13.34
N VAL A 55 -27.68 -1.61 12.23
CA VAL A 55 -28.81 -0.87 11.65
C VAL A 55 -29.97 -1.80 11.34
N VAL A 56 -29.72 -2.93 10.69
CA VAL A 56 -30.76 -3.92 10.36
C VAL A 56 -31.46 -4.45 11.62
N VAL A 57 -30.71 -4.78 12.67
CA VAL A 57 -31.31 -5.27 13.94
C VAL A 57 -32.21 -4.21 14.56
N VAL A 58 -31.77 -2.94 14.60
CA VAL A 58 -32.60 -1.85 15.14
C VAL A 58 -33.87 -1.67 14.32
N VAL A 59 -33.79 -1.73 12.98
CA VAL A 59 -34.97 -1.67 12.11
C VAL A 59 -35.97 -2.75 12.49
N VAL A 60 -35.52 -3.99 12.60
CA VAL A 60 -36.38 -5.14 12.91
C VAL A 60 -37.07 -4.95 14.25
N VAL A 61 -36.35 -4.51 15.29
CA VAL A 61 -36.93 -4.25 16.61
C VAL A 61 -38.00 -3.16 16.56
N VAL A 62 -37.77 -2.07 15.82
CA VAL A 62 -38.74 -0.99 15.68
C VAL A 62 -39.99 -1.45 14.92
N VAL A 63 -39.84 -2.27 13.86
CA VAL A 63 -40.97 -2.80 13.09
C VAL A 63 -41.87 -3.68 13.95
N VAL A 64 -41.32 -4.45 14.89
CA VAL A 64 -42.09 -5.34 15.77
C VAL A 64 -42.95 -4.56 16.77
N GLN A 65 -42.57 -3.34 17.15
CA GLN A 65 -43.23 -2.56 18.22
C GLN A 65 -44.20 -1.46 17.72
N CYS A 66 -44.37 -1.30 16.39
CA CYS A 66 -45.12 -0.17 15.84
C CYS A 66 -46.53 -0.54 15.31
N ASN A 67 -47.45 0.43 15.36
CA ASN A 67 -48.72 0.37 14.62
C ASN A 67 -48.49 0.53 13.10
N SER A 68 -49.40 -0.02 12.29
CA SER A 68 -49.27 -0.16 10.82
C SER A 68 -48.99 1.13 10.02
N THR A 69 -49.44 2.29 10.48
CA THR A 69 -49.18 3.60 9.82
C THR A 69 -47.81 4.20 10.15
N VAL A 70 -47.29 3.93 11.36
CA VAL A 70 -45.93 4.30 11.77
C VAL A 70 -44.92 3.40 11.07
N ILE A 71 -45.25 2.11 10.90
CA ILE A 71 -44.42 1.12 10.21
C ILE A 71 -44.00 1.61 8.82
N VAL A 72 -44.92 2.18 8.04
CA VAL A 72 -44.63 2.61 6.65
C VAL A 72 -43.69 3.82 6.60
N HIS A 73 -43.92 4.84 7.45
CA HIS A 73 -43.04 6.02 7.49
C HIS A 73 -41.65 5.66 7.97
N VAL A 74 -41.58 4.79 9.00
CA VAL A 74 -40.33 4.28 9.54
C VAL A 74 -39.60 3.41 8.49
N LEU A 75 -40.31 2.58 7.73
CA LEU A 75 -39.72 1.80 6.63
C LEU A 75 -39.11 2.71 5.56
N LEU A 76 -39.83 3.75 5.13
CA LEU A 76 -39.34 4.69 4.12
C LEU A 76 -38.09 5.44 4.60
N THR A 77 -38.09 5.98 5.83
CA THR A 77 -36.92 6.67 6.37
C THR A 77 -35.74 5.72 6.54
N TYR A 78 -35.96 4.47 6.95
CA TYR A 78 -34.90 3.48 7.05
C TYR A 78 -34.29 3.10 5.70
N VAL A 79 -35.11 2.91 4.67
CA VAL A 79 -34.59 2.61 3.32
C VAL A 79 -33.68 3.73 2.86
N VAL A 80 -34.06 5.00 3.08
CA VAL A 80 -33.21 6.16 2.76
C VAL A 80 -31.90 6.12 3.55
N VAL A 81 -31.95 5.87 4.87
CA VAL A 81 -30.73 5.79 5.71
C VAL A 81 -29.82 4.66 5.25
N ILE A 82 -30.35 3.48 4.94
CA ILE A 82 -29.57 2.33 4.46
C ILE A 82 -28.90 2.68 3.13
N VAL A 83 -29.65 3.26 2.19
CA VAL A 83 -29.09 3.68 0.89
C VAL A 83 -27.97 4.71 1.08
N VAL A 84 -28.17 5.71 1.93
CA VAL A 84 -27.13 6.72 2.23
C VAL A 84 -25.90 6.08 2.86
N VAL A 85 -26.07 5.18 3.84
CA VAL A 85 -24.95 4.45 4.46
C VAL A 85 -24.20 3.63 3.41
N VAL A 86 -24.90 2.88 2.56
CA VAL A 86 -24.29 2.08 1.49
C VAL A 86 -23.53 2.98 0.50
N VAL A 87 -24.09 4.12 0.11
CA VAL A 87 -23.42 5.08 -0.78
C VAL A 87 -22.15 5.63 -0.13
N VAL A 88 -22.23 6.07 1.14
CA VAL A 88 -21.06 6.56 1.88
C VAL A 88 -19.98 5.49 1.98
N VAL A 89 -20.36 4.25 2.29
CA VAL A 89 -19.46 3.11 2.34
C VAL A 89 -18.76 2.87 1.01
N VAL A 90 -19.52 2.86 -0.09
CA VAL A 90 -18.96 2.66 -1.43
C VAL A 90 -17.98 3.78 -1.77
N VAL A 91 -18.34 5.04 -1.49
CA VAL A 91 -17.45 6.19 -1.70
C VAL A 91 -16.16 6.05 -0.87
N VAL A 92 -16.26 5.69 0.41
CA VAL A 92 -15.08 5.47 1.27
C VAL A 92 -14.21 4.34 0.72
N VAL A 93 -14.80 3.23 0.30
CA VAL A 93 -14.06 2.11 -0.28
C VAL A 93 -13.35 2.53 -1.57
N VAL A 94 -14.04 3.26 -2.45
CA VAL A 94 -13.44 3.76 -3.70
C VAL A 94 -12.27 4.70 -3.40
N VAL A 95 -12.44 5.66 -2.49
CA VAL A 95 -11.37 6.59 -2.10
C VAL A 95 -10.18 5.85 -1.49
N VAL A 96 -10.41 4.87 -0.62
CA VAL A 96 -9.33 4.05 -0.03
C VAL A 96 -8.60 3.26 -1.11
N VAL A 97 -9.32 2.70 -2.08
CA VAL A 97 -8.72 1.96 -3.20
C VAL A 97 -7.92 2.90 -4.11
N GLU A 98 -8.44 4.07 -4.47
CA GLU A 98 -7.73 5.06 -5.28
C GLU A 98 -6.44 5.52 -4.59
N VAL A 99 -6.50 5.87 -3.30
CA VAL A 99 -5.32 6.24 -2.51
C VAL A 99 -4.32 5.09 -2.45
N ALA A 100 -4.79 3.86 -2.25
CA ALA A 100 -3.93 2.68 -2.24
C ALA A 100 -3.21 2.48 -3.58
N VAL A 101 -3.90 2.63 -4.70
CA VAL A 101 -3.32 2.52 -6.05
C VAL A 101 -2.25 3.59 -6.25
N VAL A 102 -2.54 4.85 -5.91
CA VAL A 102 -1.56 5.95 -6.02
C VAL A 102 -0.31 5.68 -5.16
N VAL A 103 -0.49 5.18 -3.93
CA VAL A 103 0.65 4.84 -3.05
C VAL A 103 1.50 3.73 -3.66
N VAL A 104 0.89 2.71 -4.26
CA VAL A 104 1.60 1.62 -4.95
C VAL A 104 2.35 2.15 -6.17
N GLU A 105 1.72 2.97 -7.01
CA GLU A 105 2.36 3.56 -8.19
C GLU A 105 3.57 4.42 -7.80
N VAL A 106 3.41 5.30 -6.80
CA VAL A 106 4.50 6.14 -6.30
C VAL A 106 5.62 5.28 -5.71
N ALA A 107 5.29 4.24 -4.95
CA ALA A 107 6.29 3.32 -4.41
C ALA A 107 7.12 2.70 -5.55
N VAL A 108 6.47 2.10 -6.56
CA VAL A 108 7.13 1.49 -7.72
C VAL A 108 8.04 2.49 -8.45
N ILE A 109 7.58 3.74 -8.65
CA ILE A 109 8.40 4.79 -9.29
C ILE A 109 9.66 5.07 -8.47
N VAL A 110 9.54 5.16 -7.14
CA VAL A 110 10.67 5.38 -6.23
C VAL A 110 11.64 4.19 -6.29
N GLU A 111 11.14 2.95 -6.29
CA GLU A 111 12.00 1.76 -6.39
C GLU A 111 12.82 1.76 -7.67
N VAL A 112 12.15 2.02 -8.81
CA VAL A 112 12.80 2.09 -10.13
C VAL A 112 13.84 3.21 -10.14
N ALA A 113 13.53 4.39 -9.59
CA ALA A 113 14.47 5.50 -9.52
C ALA A 113 15.72 5.14 -8.69
N VAL A 114 15.54 4.49 -7.53
CA VAL A 114 16.67 4.05 -6.69
C VAL A 114 17.55 3.04 -7.42
N VAL A 115 16.95 2.05 -8.10
CA VAL A 115 17.71 1.06 -8.87
C VAL A 115 18.53 1.72 -9.99
N VAL A 116 17.94 2.69 -10.70
CA VAL A 116 18.63 3.44 -11.77
C VAL A 116 19.79 4.24 -11.20
N VAL A 117 19.59 5.00 -10.11
CA VAL A 117 20.65 5.82 -9.49
C VAL A 117 21.82 4.95 -9.02
N VAL A 118 21.53 3.81 -8.37
CA VAL A 118 22.57 2.87 -7.91
C VAL A 118 23.33 2.27 -9.09
N LEU A 119 22.65 1.92 -10.18
CA LEU A 119 23.30 1.39 -11.37
C LEU A 119 24.22 2.43 -12.02
N VAL A 120 23.76 3.67 -12.18
CA VAL A 120 24.55 4.76 -12.74
C VAL A 120 25.77 5.04 -11.87
N ALA A 121 25.59 5.13 -10.55
CA ALA A 121 26.70 5.32 -9.62
C ALA A 121 27.74 4.19 -9.73
N ALA A 122 27.30 2.93 -9.81
CA ALA A 122 28.20 1.80 -9.99
C ALA A 122 29.00 1.88 -11.30
N VAL A 123 28.36 2.27 -12.41
CA VAL A 123 29.04 2.47 -13.71
C VAL A 123 30.05 3.62 -13.64
N VAL A 124 29.71 4.73 -12.96
CA VAL A 124 30.65 5.85 -12.81
C VAL A 124 31.88 5.42 -12.00
N VAL A 125 31.69 4.69 -10.91
CA VAL A 125 32.79 4.18 -10.08
C VAL A 125 33.68 3.24 -10.89
N THR A 126 33.12 2.31 -11.65
CA THR A 126 33.94 1.38 -12.46
C THR A 126 34.74 2.11 -13.54
N VAL A 127 34.14 3.11 -14.20
CA VAL A 127 34.86 3.92 -15.20
C VAL A 127 36.00 4.70 -14.55
N VAL A 128 35.77 5.36 -13.41
CA VAL A 128 36.81 6.10 -12.69
C VAL A 128 37.97 5.18 -12.32
N GLU A 129 37.67 3.99 -11.81
CA GLU A 129 38.70 3.00 -11.46
C GLU A 129 39.52 2.60 -12.67
N VAL A 130 38.90 2.26 -13.80
CA VAL A 130 39.63 1.90 -15.02
C VAL A 130 40.55 3.04 -15.47
N VAL A 131 40.10 4.29 -15.41
CA VAL A 131 40.93 5.46 -15.77
C VAL A 131 42.12 5.64 -14.83
N VAL A 132 41.95 5.40 -13.53
CA VAL A 132 43.05 5.52 -12.55
C VAL A 132 44.10 4.43 -12.76
N HIS A 133 43.70 3.20 -13.09
CA HIS A 133 44.65 2.09 -13.29
C HIS A 133 45.36 2.11 -14.65
N LEU A 134 44.88 2.92 -15.61
CA LEU A 134 45.50 3.09 -16.94
C LEU A 134 46.50 4.26 -17.00
N LYS A 135 46.51 5.17 -16.02
CA LYS A 135 47.48 6.27 -15.90
C LYS A 135 48.66 5.85 -15.04
#